data_AF-A0A958MEC9-F1
#
_entry.id   AF-A0A958MEC9-F1
#
_cell.length_a   1.000
_cell.length_b   1.000
_cell.length_c   1.000
_cell.angle_alpha   90.00
_cell.angle_beta   90.00
_cell.angle_gamma   90.00
#
_symmetry.space_group_name_H-M   'P 1'
#
loop_
_entity.id
_entity.type
_entity.pdbx_description
1 polymer ?
#
loop_
_entity_poly.entity_id
_entity_poly.type
_entity_poly.pdbx_seq_one_letter_code
_entity_poly.pdbx_strand_id
1 'polypeptide(L)'
;GPIETTFNLDFSTSEKLTGKISSKYDNYSVDLSRPGKTLERRETFPIDKVRLSSAFDLTEFYSKKFINYGPSFQVLTQVGLSEDSQVWTTCPIRSMTRTGSRNFDILTTFYEACIQTAATKCLVEESGLALPSGIEDVTYFQENLEEIAYITTGDLKNGSSPHLFSTDVFAYNKNGNLVAKMTRVQLKKFVQLKEFPLLVQKSNLALVL
;
A
#
# COMPACT_ATOMS: atom_id res chain seq x y z
N GLY A 1 12.55 -25.75 -10.19
CA GLY A 1 11.59 -26.84 -9.89
C GLY A 1 11.09 -26.66 -8.47
N PRO A 2 9.91 -27.16 -8.11
CA PRO A 2 9.46 -27.10 -6.72
C PRO A 2 10.37 -27.99 -5.88
N ILE A 3 10.87 -27.43 -4.77
CA ILE A 3 11.66 -28.17 -3.78
C ILE A 3 10.64 -28.77 -2.81
N GLU A 4 10.47 -30.09 -2.83
CA GLU A 4 9.78 -30.79 -1.75
C GLU A 4 10.70 -30.82 -0.53
N THR A 5 10.19 -30.33 0.60
CA THR A 5 10.89 -30.39 1.89
C THR A 5 10.01 -31.14 2.88
N THR A 6 10.51 -32.29 3.35
CA THR A 6 9.87 -33.09 4.39
C THR A 6 10.46 -32.72 5.75
N PHE A 7 9.62 -32.38 6.73
CA PHE A 7 10.04 -32.16 8.12
C PHE A 7 9.67 -33.36 8.96
N ASN A 8 10.65 -33.98 9.62
CA ASN A 8 10.40 -34.90 10.72
C ASN A 8 10.58 -34.13 12.03
N LEU A 9 9.50 -34.00 12.79
CA LEU A 9 9.50 -33.37 14.11
C LEU A 9 9.62 -34.47 15.17
N ASP A 10 10.75 -34.48 15.89
CA ASP A 10 10.93 -35.28 17.09
C ASP A 10 10.85 -34.35 18.31
N PHE A 11 9.89 -34.60 19.17
CA PHE A 11 9.58 -33.79 20.36
C PHE A 11 10.15 -34.39 21.66
N SER A 12 11.05 -35.36 21.57
CA SER A 12 11.45 -36.15 22.74
C SER A 12 12.47 -35.48 23.67
N THR A 13 13.15 -34.40 23.28
CA THR A 13 14.15 -33.73 24.15
C THR A 13 14.17 -32.21 23.97
N SER A 14 14.09 -31.48 25.08
CA SER A 14 14.05 -30.01 25.16
C SER A 14 15.39 -29.30 24.87
N GLU A 15 16.28 -29.87 24.08
CA GLU A 15 17.59 -29.26 23.79
C GLU A 15 17.79 -29.00 22.30
N LYS A 16 17.80 -27.69 21.98
CA LYS A 16 18.32 -27.04 20.76
C LYS A 16 18.12 -27.78 19.43
N LEU A 17 17.18 -27.25 18.64
CA LEU A 17 17.14 -27.43 17.19
C LEU A 17 18.34 -26.72 16.55
N THR A 18 19.27 -27.47 15.98
CA THR A 18 20.23 -26.94 15.00
C THR A 18 20.11 -27.70 13.69
N GLY A 19 19.63 -27.02 12.65
CA GLY A 19 19.65 -27.50 11.28
C GLY A 19 20.50 -26.56 10.42
N LYS A 20 21.34 -27.12 9.55
CA LYS A 20 22.12 -26.37 8.56
C LYS A 20 21.46 -26.57 7.20
N ILE A 21 20.95 -25.49 6.61
CA ILE A 21 20.46 -25.47 5.23
C ILE A 21 21.51 -24.72 4.41
N SER A 22 22.13 -25.39 3.43
CA SER A 22 23.03 -24.74 2.49
C SER A 22 22.35 -24.60 1.13
N SER A 23 22.10 -23.36 0.74
CA SER A 23 21.74 -22.93 -0.62
C SER A 23 22.86 -22.03 -1.12
N LYS A 24 23.12 -22.02 -2.43
CA LYS A 24 24.20 -21.26 -3.07
C LYS A 24 24.02 -19.73 -2.99
N TYR A 25 22.96 -19.24 -2.33
CA TYR A 25 22.57 -17.83 -2.30
C TYR A 25 22.21 -17.23 -0.93
N ASP A 26 22.21 -17.98 0.17
CA ASP A 26 21.63 -17.46 1.43
C ASP A 26 22.48 -17.73 2.68
N ASN A 27 22.76 -16.67 3.44
CA ASN A 27 23.25 -16.76 4.81
C ASN A 27 22.04 -16.71 5.75
N TYR A 28 21.79 -17.79 6.49
CA TYR A 28 20.77 -17.85 7.54
C TYR A 28 21.38 -17.51 8.90
N SER A 29 20.64 -16.79 9.73
CA SER A 29 20.77 -16.88 11.18
C SER A 29 19.36 -16.95 11.78
N VAL A 30 19.17 -17.91 12.69
CA VAL A 30 17.91 -18.11 13.40
C VAL A 30 18.17 -17.74 14.85
N ASP A 31 17.53 -16.68 15.35
CA ASP A 31 17.51 -16.37 16.78
C ASP A 31 16.33 -17.10 17.44
N LEU A 32 16.64 -18.26 18.03
CA LEU A 32 15.68 -19.10 18.75
C LEU A 32 15.41 -18.63 20.18
N SER A 33 15.94 -17.47 20.62
CA SER A 33 15.81 -17.00 22.00
C SER A 33 14.41 -16.47 22.37
N ARG A 34 13.48 -16.34 21.40
CA ARG A 34 12.13 -15.81 21.63
C ARG A 34 11.06 -16.67 20.93
N PRO A 35 10.20 -17.37 21.69
CA PRO A 35 9.08 -18.10 21.11
C PRO A 35 8.08 -17.12 20.47
N GLY A 36 7.64 -17.38 19.23
CA GLY A 36 6.50 -16.71 18.62
C GLY A 36 6.79 -15.57 17.63
N LYS A 37 8.05 -15.27 17.29
CA LYS A 37 8.38 -14.43 16.13
C LYS A 37 8.86 -15.30 14.98
N THR A 38 7.96 -15.70 14.10
CA THR A 38 8.35 -16.11 12.75
C THR A 38 8.93 -14.87 12.08
N LEU A 39 10.25 -14.81 11.90
CA LEU A 39 10.88 -13.82 11.04
C LEU A 39 10.43 -14.15 9.61
N GLU A 40 9.36 -13.50 9.16
CA GLU A 40 8.94 -13.61 7.78
C GLU A 40 10.07 -13.14 6.86
N ARG A 41 10.27 -13.89 5.77
CA ARG A 41 11.27 -13.61 4.74
C ARG A 41 11.15 -12.15 4.31
N ARG A 42 12.23 -11.38 4.47
CA ARG A 42 12.29 -9.99 3.99
C ARG A 42 12.33 -10.00 2.47
N GLU A 43 11.26 -9.54 1.85
CA GLU A 43 11.24 -9.30 0.41
C GLU A 43 12.01 -8.01 0.13
N THR A 44 13.19 -8.15 -0.49
CA THR A 44 13.95 -7.01 -1.00
C THR A 44 13.59 -6.78 -2.46
N PHE A 45 13.28 -5.55 -2.82
CA PHE A 45 12.92 -5.16 -4.18
C PHE A 45 13.93 -4.16 -4.73
N PRO A 46 14.48 -4.37 -5.95
CA PRO A 46 15.50 -3.49 -6.52
C PRO A 46 14.88 -2.19 -7.06
N ILE A 47 14.65 -1.23 -6.17
CA ILE A 47 14.03 0.07 -6.51
C ILE A 47 14.83 0.82 -7.57
N ASP A 48 16.16 0.69 -7.55
CA ASP A 48 17.08 1.27 -8.53
C ASP A 48 16.83 0.79 -9.96
N LYS A 49 16.14 -0.35 -10.11
CA LYS A 49 15.79 -0.94 -11.41
C LYS A 49 14.37 -0.60 -11.85
N VAL A 50 13.58 0.11 -11.04
CA VAL A 50 12.24 0.56 -11.43
C VAL A 50 12.37 1.59 -12.54
N ARG A 51 11.87 1.24 -13.71
CA ARG A 51 11.71 2.16 -14.84
C ARG A 51 10.25 2.50 -14.97
N LEU A 52 9.95 3.80 -14.94
CA LEU A 52 8.61 4.28 -15.22
C LEU A 52 8.39 4.30 -16.72
N SER A 53 7.39 3.55 -17.18
CA SER A 53 6.89 3.62 -18.56
C SER A 53 6.16 4.93 -18.81
N SER A 54 5.53 5.50 -17.77
CA SER A 54 4.93 6.83 -17.80
C SER A 54 4.98 7.49 -16.42
N ALA A 55 5.28 8.80 -16.40
CA ALA A 55 5.19 9.62 -15.21
C ALA A 55 3.97 10.54 -15.32
N PHE A 56 3.24 10.72 -14.21
CA PHE A 56 2.07 11.58 -14.17
C PHE A 56 2.51 12.97 -13.70
N ASP A 57 1.99 14.02 -14.34
CA ASP A 57 2.13 15.37 -13.82
C ASP A 57 1.32 15.48 -12.52
N LEU A 58 1.97 15.82 -11.40
CA LEU A 58 1.31 15.85 -10.09
C LEU A 58 0.25 16.93 -9.98
N THR A 59 0.48 18.08 -10.62
CA THR A 59 -0.48 19.19 -10.62
C THR A 59 -1.74 18.74 -11.33
N GLU A 60 -1.60 18.09 -12.49
CA GLU A 60 -2.68 17.46 -13.22
C GLU A 60 -3.34 16.32 -12.42
N PHE A 61 -2.55 15.46 -11.79
CA PHE A 61 -3.04 14.33 -11.01
C PHE A 61 -3.98 14.80 -9.88
N TYR A 62 -3.62 15.84 -9.14
CA TYR A 62 -4.46 16.38 -8.07
C TYR A 62 -5.56 17.34 -8.56
N SER A 63 -5.40 18.00 -9.71
CA SER A 63 -6.39 18.95 -10.23
C SER A 63 -7.45 18.34 -11.14
N LYS A 64 -7.11 17.29 -11.91
CA LYS A 64 -8.02 16.68 -12.90
C LYS A 64 -8.82 15.49 -12.36
N LYS A 65 -8.57 15.05 -11.13
CA LYS A 65 -9.21 13.85 -10.57
C LYS A 65 -10.27 14.25 -9.55
N PHE A 66 -11.36 13.50 -9.52
CA PHE A 66 -12.61 13.78 -8.78
C PHE A 66 -12.46 13.89 -7.25
N ILE A 67 -11.25 13.74 -6.68
CA ILE A 67 -10.97 14.03 -5.27
C ILE A 67 -10.17 15.33 -5.17
N ASN A 68 -10.77 16.33 -4.55
CA ASN A 68 -10.08 17.56 -4.17
C ASN A 68 -9.27 17.32 -2.89
N TYR A 69 -8.05 16.79 -3.04
CA TYR A 69 -7.12 16.70 -1.92
C TYR A 69 -6.64 18.09 -1.54
N GLY A 70 -6.92 18.51 -0.31
CA GLY A 70 -6.34 19.74 0.24
C GLY A 70 -4.81 19.65 0.33
N PRO A 71 -4.08 20.78 0.41
CA PRO A 71 -2.62 20.79 0.39
C PRO A 71 -1.95 19.85 1.40
N SER A 72 -2.57 19.65 2.57
CA SER A 72 -2.07 18.74 3.62
C SER A 72 -2.21 17.25 3.28
N PHE A 73 -3.05 16.89 2.30
CA PHE A 73 -3.29 15.52 1.83
C PHE A 73 -2.66 15.27 0.45
N GLN A 74 -2.03 16.26 -0.18
CA GLN A 74 -1.25 16.06 -1.41
C GLN A 74 0.15 15.54 -1.06
N VAL A 75 0.21 14.27 -0.64
CA VAL A 75 1.40 13.70 0.02
C VAL A 75 2.40 13.06 -0.95
N LEU A 76 1.96 12.72 -2.17
CA LEU A 76 2.81 12.08 -3.18
C LEU A 76 3.73 13.09 -3.88
N THR A 77 5.01 12.75 -4.00
CA THR A 77 6.04 13.54 -4.70
C THR A 77 6.39 13.02 -6.08
N GLN A 78 5.99 11.80 -6.41
CA GLN A 78 6.04 11.24 -7.76
C GLN A 78 4.92 10.22 -7.88
N VAL A 79 4.34 10.12 -9.08
CA VAL A 79 3.35 9.10 -9.45
C VAL A 79 3.64 8.67 -10.89
N GLY A 80 3.57 7.37 -11.16
CA GLY A 80 3.75 6.84 -12.49
C GLY A 80 3.37 5.38 -12.60
N LEU A 81 3.53 4.84 -13.81
CA LEU A 81 3.40 3.42 -14.10
C LEU A 81 4.77 2.84 -14.40
N SER A 82 5.07 1.66 -13.88
CA SER A 82 6.23 0.87 -14.28
C SER A 82 5.98 0.13 -15.60
N GLU A 83 7.02 -0.53 -16.11
CA GLU A 83 6.93 -1.37 -17.32
C GLU A 83 5.97 -2.56 -17.18
N ASP A 84 5.79 -3.07 -15.96
CA ASP A 84 4.84 -4.14 -15.60
C ASP A 84 3.43 -3.62 -15.22
N SER A 85 3.14 -2.35 -15.55
CA SER A 85 1.84 -1.70 -15.28
C SER A 85 1.47 -1.60 -13.78
N GLN A 86 2.43 -1.74 -12.87
CA GLN A 86 2.21 -1.38 -11.47
C GLN A 86 2.22 0.15 -11.32
N VAL A 87 1.42 0.66 -10.37
CA VAL A 87 1.50 2.07 -9.99
C VAL A 87 2.65 2.23 -9.03
N TRP A 88 3.53 3.16 -9.34
CA TRP A 88 4.66 3.56 -8.50
C TRP A 88 4.49 4.99 -8.02
N THR A 89 4.73 5.19 -6.73
CA THR A 89 4.67 6.51 -6.11
C THR A 89 5.79 6.70 -5.11
N THR A 90 6.14 7.95 -4.84
CA THR A 90 7.03 8.30 -3.75
C THR A 90 6.34 9.25 -2.79
N CYS A 91 6.63 9.12 -1.50
CA CYS A 91 6.13 9.99 -0.45
C CYS A 91 7.28 10.35 0.50
N PRO A 92 7.52 11.64 0.78
CA PRO A 92 8.45 12.04 1.81
C PRO A 92 7.87 11.66 3.17
N ILE A 93 8.60 10.84 3.91
CA ILE A 93 8.30 10.56 5.31
C ILE A 93 8.94 11.66 6.13
N ARG A 94 8.17 12.73 6.36
CA ARG A 94 8.58 13.75 7.31
C ARG A 94 8.51 13.13 8.69
N SER A 95 9.67 12.80 9.25
CA SER A 95 9.82 12.56 10.69
C SER A 95 9.45 13.87 11.38
N MET A 96 8.19 14.00 11.82
CA MET A 96 7.85 15.06 12.75
C MET A 96 8.56 14.72 14.05
N THR A 97 9.61 15.48 14.34
CA THR A 97 10.42 15.38 15.55
C THR A 97 9.54 15.60 16.78
N ARG A 98 9.09 14.48 17.36
CA ARG A 98 9.06 14.19 18.79
C ARG A 98 8.65 15.37 19.70
N THR A 99 7.40 15.81 19.62
CA THR A 99 6.76 16.58 20.71
C THR A 99 6.32 15.63 21.82
N GLY A 100 7.29 15.04 22.55
CA GLY A 100 7.11 14.42 23.89
C GLY A 100 6.13 13.24 24.03
N SER A 101 5.31 12.95 23.03
CA SER A 101 4.20 12.01 23.10
C SER A 101 4.13 11.27 21.77
N ARG A 102 4.72 10.06 21.77
CA ARG A 102 4.54 8.93 20.83
C ARG A 102 4.45 9.23 19.31
N ASN A 103 5.27 8.54 18.53
CA ASN A 103 5.47 8.63 17.07
C ASN A 103 4.22 8.33 16.19
N PHE A 104 3.08 9.01 16.37
CA PHE A 104 1.84 8.67 15.66
C PHE A 104 1.66 9.35 14.30
N ASP A 105 2.18 10.57 14.10
CA ASP A 105 1.86 11.34 12.89
C ASP A 105 2.52 10.80 11.61
N ILE A 106 3.65 10.09 11.74
CA ILE A 106 4.34 9.42 10.62
C ILE A 106 3.39 8.41 9.94
N LEU A 107 2.47 7.81 10.69
CA LEU A 107 1.56 6.79 10.18
C LEU A 107 0.48 7.39 9.28
N THR A 108 -0.03 8.60 9.55
CA THR A 108 -1.18 9.15 8.82
C THR A 108 -0.82 9.55 7.40
N THR A 109 0.26 10.31 7.21
CA THR A 109 0.74 10.72 5.87
C THR A 109 1.16 9.52 5.05
N PHE A 110 1.87 8.58 5.66
CA PHE A 110 2.29 7.35 5.00
C PHE A 110 1.09 6.49 4.60
N TYR A 111 0.13 6.31 5.50
CA TYR A 111 -1.09 5.57 5.23
C TYR A 111 -1.87 6.21 4.09
N GLU A 112 -2.06 7.52 4.13
CA GLU A 112 -2.72 8.28 3.06
C GLU A 112 -2.01 8.08 1.72
N ALA A 113 -0.68 8.13 1.69
CA ALA A 113 0.09 7.86 0.49
C ALA A 113 -0.23 6.47 -0.07
N CYS A 114 -0.24 5.42 0.77
CA CYS A 114 -0.60 4.07 0.35
C CYS A 114 -2.02 3.98 -0.22
N ILE A 115 -2.99 4.68 0.37
CA ILE A 115 -4.37 4.72 -0.14
C ILE A 115 -4.43 5.43 -1.49
N GLN A 116 -3.72 6.55 -1.65
CA GLN A 116 -3.66 7.26 -2.92
C GLN A 116 -2.99 6.43 -4.02
N THR A 117 -1.93 5.68 -3.69
CA THR A 117 -1.30 4.72 -4.61
C THR A 117 -2.31 3.65 -5.05
N ALA A 118 -3.05 3.06 -4.11
CA ALA A 118 -4.09 2.06 -4.42
C ALA A 118 -5.22 2.65 -5.29
N ALA A 119 -5.74 3.82 -4.93
CA ALA A 119 -6.78 4.51 -5.69
C ALA A 119 -6.31 4.87 -7.11
N THR A 120 -5.03 5.21 -7.27
CA THR A 120 -4.42 5.45 -8.58
C THR A 120 -4.43 4.21 -9.46
N LYS A 121 -4.19 3.02 -8.90
CA LYS A 121 -4.27 1.76 -9.65
C LYS A 121 -5.67 1.54 -10.23
N CYS A 122 -6.70 1.72 -9.40
CA CYS A 122 -8.08 1.64 -9.87
C CYS A 122 -8.41 2.71 -10.91
N LEU A 123 -7.90 3.93 -10.75
CA LEU A 123 -8.11 5.01 -11.70
C LEU A 123 -7.51 4.71 -13.08
N VAL A 124 -6.33 4.12 -13.13
CA VAL A 124 -5.63 3.77 -14.37
C VAL A 124 -6.36 2.64 -15.11
N GLU A 125 -6.75 1.58 -14.39
CA GLU A 125 -7.32 0.38 -15.02
C GLU A 125 -8.82 0.47 -15.28
N GLU A 126 -9.58 1.06 -14.36
CA GLU A 126 -11.05 1.05 -14.40
C GLU A 126 -11.65 2.38 -14.83
N SER A 127 -10.82 3.40 -15.09
CA SER A 127 -11.25 4.72 -15.56
C SER A 127 -12.38 5.30 -14.69
N GLY A 128 -12.10 5.56 -13.42
CA GLY A 128 -13.07 6.18 -12.52
C GLY A 128 -12.50 6.51 -11.16
N LEU A 129 -13.27 7.27 -10.39
CA LEU A 129 -12.92 7.53 -9.01
C LEU A 129 -13.21 6.30 -8.16
N ALA A 130 -12.28 5.92 -7.30
CA ALA A 130 -12.52 4.92 -6.26
C ALA A 130 -12.09 5.45 -4.90
N LEU A 131 -12.87 5.11 -3.87
CA LEU A 131 -12.64 5.51 -2.49
C LEU A 131 -12.28 4.27 -1.66
N PRO A 132 -11.40 4.39 -0.65
CA PRO A 132 -11.14 3.31 0.28
C PRO A 132 -12.44 2.89 0.97
N SER A 133 -12.64 1.58 1.11
CA SER A 133 -13.82 0.98 1.75
C SER A 133 -13.47 -0.04 2.83
N GLY A 134 -12.22 -0.53 2.84
CA GLY A 134 -11.72 -1.46 3.83
C GLY A 134 -10.25 -1.82 3.58
N ILE A 135 -9.59 -2.37 4.59
CA ILE A 135 -8.25 -2.97 4.49
C ILE A 135 -8.28 -4.23 5.33
N GLU A 136 -7.76 -5.34 4.81
CA GLU A 136 -7.76 -6.62 5.52
C GLU A 136 -6.66 -6.69 6.57
N ASP A 137 -5.43 -6.34 6.19
CA ASP A 137 -4.28 -6.35 7.09
C ASP A 137 -3.31 -5.21 6.79
N VAL A 138 -2.69 -4.69 7.85
CA VAL A 138 -1.61 -3.71 7.75
C VAL A 138 -0.43 -4.20 8.59
N THR A 139 0.67 -4.52 7.92
CA THR A 139 1.89 -5.00 8.55
C THR A 139 2.98 -3.94 8.43
N TYR A 140 3.61 -3.58 9.55
CA TYR A 140 4.78 -2.70 9.61
C TYR A 140 6.02 -3.50 10.00
N PHE A 141 7.11 -3.32 9.26
CA PHE A 141 8.38 -3.95 9.55
C PHE A 141 9.25 -2.98 10.38
N GLN A 142 10.05 -3.50 11.33
CA GLN A 142 10.84 -2.68 12.28
C GLN A 142 11.97 -1.86 11.65
N GLU A 143 12.02 -1.72 10.33
CA GLU A 143 13.00 -0.87 9.68
C GLU A 143 12.58 0.60 9.81
N ASN A 144 13.56 1.48 9.98
CA ASN A 144 13.29 2.91 9.99
C ASN A 144 12.71 3.28 8.62
N LEU A 145 11.47 3.78 8.62
CA LEU A 145 10.97 4.57 7.51
C LEU A 145 11.93 5.76 7.38
N GLU A 146 12.83 5.66 6.40
CA GLU A 146 13.74 6.74 6.05
C GLU A 146 12.96 7.92 5.45
N GLU A 147 13.66 8.99 5.08
CA GLU A 147 13.06 10.24 4.58
C GLU A 147 12.07 10.09 3.41
N ILE A 148 12.13 9.00 2.65
CA ILE A 148 11.27 8.73 1.49
C ILE A 148 10.81 7.28 1.52
N ALA A 149 9.50 7.07 1.35
CA ALA A 149 8.91 5.78 1.06
C ALA A 149 8.65 5.64 -0.44
N TYR A 150 8.98 4.47 -0.98
CA TYR A 150 8.67 4.05 -2.34
C TYR A 150 7.51 3.07 -2.27
N ILE A 151 6.39 3.40 -2.89
CA ILE A 151 5.13 2.66 -2.71
C ILE A 151 4.67 2.14 -4.08
N THR A 152 4.40 0.84 -4.15
CA THR A 152 3.86 0.17 -5.33
C THR A 152 2.61 -0.64 -5.01
N THR A 153 1.84 -0.97 -6.04
CA THR A 153 0.64 -1.81 -5.97
C THR A 153 0.87 -3.18 -6.60
N GLY A 154 0.22 -4.20 -6.05
CA GLY A 154 -0.01 -5.45 -6.79
C GLY A 154 -1.05 -5.30 -7.91
N ASP A 155 -1.50 -6.44 -8.42
CA ASP A 155 -2.59 -6.49 -9.41
C ASP A 155 -3.93 -6.09 -8.79
N LEU A 156 -4.75 -5.38 -9.56
CA LEU A 156 -6.12 -5.09 -9.19
C LEU A 156 -6.96 -6.37 -9.31
N LYS A 157 -7.70 -6.69 -8.26
CA LYS A 157 -8.59 -7.86 -8.18
C LYS A 157 -10.03 -7.40 -8.02
N ASN A 158 -10.92 -7.96 -8.82
CA ASN A 158 -12.35 -7.74 -8.68
C ASN A 158 -12.87 -8.36 -7.38
N GLY A 159 -13.66 -7.59 -6.65
CA GLY A 159 -14.35 -8.04 -5.46
C GLY A 159 -15.66 -8.78 -5.77
N SER A 160 -16.51 -8.92 -4.75
CA SER A 160 -17.84 -9.54 -4.87
C SER A 160 -18.87 -8.71 -5.64
N SER A 161 -18.51 -7.49 -6.07
CA SER A 161 -19.39 -6.53 -6.73
C SER A 161 -18.63 -5.82 -7.85
N PRO A 162 -19.29 -5.44 -8.97
CA PRO A 162 -18.64 -4.74 -10.10
C PRO A 162 -18.11 -3.34 -9.75
N HIS A 163 -18.35 -2.86 -8.54
CA HIS A 163 -17.86 -1.57 -8.06
C HIS A 163 -16.86 -1.72 -6.91
N LEU A 164 -16.47 -2.94 -6.57
CA LEU A 164 -15.54 -3.21 -5.49
C LEU A 164 -14.28 -3.85 -6.09
N PHE A 165 -13.15 -3.23 -5.82
CA PHE A 165 -11.83 -3.67 -6.25
C PHE A 165 -10.95 -3.87 -5.03
N SER A 166 -9.89 -4.64 -5.18
CA SER A 166 -8.88 -4.79 -4.15
C SER A 166 -7.48 -4.84 -4.75
N THR A 167 -6.50 -4.29 -4.05
CA THR A 167 -5.08 -4.41 -4.41
C THR A 167 -4.26 -4.54 -3.14
N ASP A 168 -3.11 -5.17 -3.25
CA ASP A 168 -2.09 -5.09 -2.21
C ASP A 168 -1.23 -3.84 -2.45
N VAL A 169 -0.71 -3.25 -1.38
CA VAL A 169 0.19 -2.09 -1.43
C VAL A 169 1.46 -2.43 -0.64
N PHE A 170 2.61 -2.18 -1.26
CA PHE A 170 3.91 -2.47 -0.69
C PHE A 170 4.71 -1.19 -0.61
N ALA A 171 5.32 -0.94 0.54
CA ALA A 171 6.19 0.20 0.74
C ALA A 171 7.61 -0.26 1.06
N TYR A 172 8.58 0.39 0.44
CA TYR A 172 9.99 0.10 0.57
C TYR A 172 10.77 1.35 0.98
N ASN A 173 11.88 1.18 1.71
CA ASN A 173 12.86 2.25 1.93
C ASN A 173 13.81 2.39 0.73
N LYS A 174 14.73 3.36 0.75
CA LYS A 174 15.64 3.59 -0.39
C LYS A 174 16.56 2.42 -0.73
N ASN A 175 16.75 1.50 0.22
CA ASN A 175 17.59 0.31 0.05
C ASN A 175 16.81 -0.86 -0.56
N GLY A 176 15.51 -0.70 -0.84
CA GLY A 176 14.69 -1.77 -1.39
C GLY A 176 14.10 -2.71 -0.35
N ASN A 177 14.26 -2.44 0.94
CA ASN A 177 13.68 -3.30 1.98
C ASN A 177 12.22 -2.96 2.20
N LEU A 178 11.38 -3.99 2.29
CA LEU A 178 9.96 -3.82 2.64
C LEU A 178 9.82 -3.25 4.06
N VAL A 179 9.18 -2.09 4.18
CA VAL A 179 8.98 -1.36 5.45
C VAL A 179 7.53 -1.40 5.92
N ALA A 180 6.58 -1.54 4.99
CA ALA A 180 5.19 -1.81 5.32
C ALA A 180 4.46 -2.48 4.16
N LYS A 181 3.37 -3.17 4.49
CA LYS A 181 2.48 -3.83 3.55
C LYS A 181 1.03 -3.62 3.98
N MET A 182 0.16 -3.27 3.03
CA MET A 182 -1.28 -3.32 3.20
C MET A 182 -1.83 -4.42 2.30
N THR A 183 -2.50 -5.40 2.92
CA THR A 183 -3.07 -6.54 2.20
C THR A 183 -4.55 -6.27 1.95
N ARG A 184 -4.99 -6.50 0.70
CA ARG A 184 -6.35 -6.26 0.20
C ARG A 184 -6.93 -4.90 0.61
N VAL A 185 -6.29 -3.82 0.17
CA VAL A 185 -6.90 -2.48 0.20
C VAL A 185 -8.12 -2.49 -0.72
N GLN A 186 -9.30 -2.40 -0.14
CA GLN A 186 -10.57 -2.43 -0.85
C GLN A 186 -10.98 -1.03 -1.29
N LEU A 187 -11.27 -0.89 -2.58
CA LEU A 187 -11.64 0.36 -3.23
C LEU A 187 -13.04 0.22 -3.81
N LYS A 188 -13.93 1.13 -3.43
CA LYS A 188 -15.27 1.21 -4.00
C LYS A 188 -15.31 2.31 -5.05
N LYS A 189 -15.57 1.93 -6.30
CA LYS A 189 -15.75 2.88 -7.41
C LYS A 189 -16.96 3.76 -7.13
N PHE A 190 -16.73 5.06 -7.16
CA PHE A 190 -17.77 6.06 -7.04
C PHE A 190 -18.49 6.15 -8.39
N VAL A 191 -19.71 5.63 -8.42
CA VAL A 191 -20.60 5.82 -9.55
C VAL A 191 -21.21 7.20 -9.39
N GLN A 192 -20.71 8.18 -10.15
CA GLN A 192 -21.39 9.45 -10.26
C GLN A 192 -22.79 9.14 -10.80
N LEU A 193 -23.82 9.44 -10.01
CA LEU A 193 -25.20 9.40 -10.47
C LEU A 193 -25.32 10.45 -11.57
N LYS A 194 -25.08 10.02 -12.82
CA LYS A 194 -25.46 10.79 -13.99
C LYS A 194 -26.97 10.93 -13.89
N GLU A 195 -27.39 12.13 -13.54
CA GLU A 195 -28.80 12.53 -13.46
C GLU A 195 -29.54 11.93 -12.25
N PHE A 196 -29.45 12.60 -11.10
CA PHE A 196 -30.72 12.91 -10.46
C PHE A 196 -31.40 13.91 -11.39
N PRO A 197 -32.44 13.56 -12.17
CA PRO A 197 -33.29 14.59 -12.73
C PRO A 197 -33.73 15.44 -11.54
N LEU A 198 -33.65 16.75 -11.71
CA LEU A 198 -34.23 17.75 -10.80
C LEU A 198 -35.68 17.37 -10.49
N LEU A 199 -35.91 16.52 -9.49
CA LEU A 199 -37.17 16.43 -8.77
C LEU A 199 -37.36 17.67 -7.88
N VAL A 200 -36.45 18.63 -7.95
CA VAL A 200 -36.64 20.03 -7.55
C VAL A 200 -37.21 20.83 -8.74
N GLN A 201 -38.35 20.40 -9.29
CA GLN A 201 -39.11 21.25 -10.22
C GLN A 201 -40.63 21.26 -9.98
N LYS A 202 -41.17 20.56 -8.97
CA LYS A 202 -42.63 20.59 -8.69
C LYS A 202 -43.03 20.47 -7.22
N SER A 203 -42.33 21.14 -6.32
CA SER A 203 -42.91 21.49 -5.02
C SER A 203 -42.89 23.00 -4.87
N ASN A 204 -44.05 23.62 -5.07
CA ASN A 204 -44.38 24.97 -4.63
C ASN A 204 -44.28 25.06 -3.09
N LEU A 205 -43.06 24.94 -2.55
CA LEU A 205 -42.76 25.31 -1.19
C LEU A 205 -42.16 26.70 -1.24
N ALA A 206 -43.06 27.69 -1.13
CA ALA A 206 -42.70 29.03 -0.73
C ALA A 206 -41.88 28.93 0.55
N LEU A 207 -40.58 29.18 0.46
CA LEU A 207 -39.76 29.45 1.63
C LEU A 207 -40.10 30.89 2.04
N VAL A 208 -40.86 31.04 3.13
CA VAL A 208 -41.03 32.31 3.83
C VAL A 208 -39.67 32.66 4.45
N LEU A 209 -39.09 33.78 4.00
CA LEU A 209 -38.15 34.61 4.73
C LEU A 209 -38.74 36.02 4.80
#